data_AF-A0A6J5VG90-F1
#
_entry.id   AF-A0A6J5VG90-F1
#
_cell.length_a   1.000
_cell.length_b   1.000
_cell.length_c   1.000
_cell.angle_alpha   90.00
_cell.angle_beta   90.00
_cell.angle_gamma   90.00
#
_symmetry.space_group_name_H-M   'P 1'
#
loop_
_entity.id
_entity.type
_entity.pdbx_description
1 polymer ?
#
loop_
_entity_poly.entity_id
_entity_poly.type
_entity_poly.pdbx_seq_one_letter_code
_entity_poly.pdbx_strand_id
1 'polypeptide(L)'
;MSSDFQSNLGDVTSYICFLHLLIHHVDDVKHLKEKFILENSLRSEEDVAQLFKERGIQFVPNNDIYRIVKTKIEDHCTTKWKT
;
A
#
# COMPACT_ATOMS: atom_id res chain seq x y z
N MET A 1 -21.33 -11.54 14.75
CA MET A 1 -20.00 -11.55 14.12
C MET A 1 -19.04 -11.02 15.17
N SER A 2 -17.94 -11.74 15.48
CA SER A 2 -17.02 -11.36 16.57
C SER A 2 -16.41 -9.98 16.30
N SER A 3 -16.26 -9.13 17.32
CA SER A 3 -15.69 -7.77 17.19
C SER A 3 -14.27 -7.78 16.60
N ASP A 4 -13.54 -8.88 16.77
CA ASP A 4 -12.17 -9.05 16.30
C ASP A 4 -12.08 -9.07 14.77
N PHE A 5 -13.13 -9.55 14.08
CA PHE A 5 -13.18 -9.56 12.62
C PHE A 5 -13.36 -8.15 12.04
N GLN A 6 -14.11 -7.27 12.71
CA GLN A 6 -14.29 -5.88 12.25
C GLN A 6 -13.03 -5.04 12.47
N SER A 7 -12.28 -5.27 13.55
CA SER A 7 -11.01 -4.59 13.79
C SER A 7 -9.98 -4.97 12.74
N ASN A 8 -9.82 -6.27 12.45
CA ASN A 8 -8.84 -6.73 11.48
C ASN A 8 -9.20 -6.36 10.03
N LEU A 9 -10.50 -6.29 9.69
CA LEU A 9 -10.92 -5.90 8.34
C LEU A 9 -10.49 -4.46 8.01
N GLY A 10 -10.62 -3.53 8.97
CA GLY A 10 -10.18 -2.14 8.79
C GLY A 10 -8.68 -2.00 8.62
N ASP A 11 -7.88 -2.81 9.34
CA ASP A 11 -6.42 -2.80 9.23
C ASP A 11 -5.96 -3.34 7.86
N VAL A 12 -6.56 -4.46 7.42
CA VAL A 12 -6.26 -5.09 6.14
C VAL A 12 -6.68 -4.21 4.96
N THR A 13 -7.89 -3.66 4.97
CA THR A 13 -8.35 -2.78 3.88
C THR A 13 -7.50 -1.51 3.79
N SER A 14 -7.12 -0.94 4.93
CA SER A 14 -6.27 0.26 4.96
C SER A 14 -4.87 -0.02 4.41
N TYR A 15 -4.30 -1.20 4.67
CA TYR A 15 -3.03 -1.61 4.08
C TYR A 15 -3.13 -1.80 2.56
N ILE A 16 -4.18 -2.47 2.08
CA ILE A 16 -4.43 -2.65 0.64
C ILE A 16 -4.60 -1.29 -0.05
N CYS A 17 -5.37 -0.36 0.54
CA CYS A 17 -5.52 0.99 0.02
C CYS A 17 -4.20 1.78 0.06
N PHE A 18 -3.34 1.56 1.04
CA PHE A 18 -2.02 2.18 1.09
C PHE A 18 -1.13 1.65 -0.05
N LEU A 19 -1.08 0.34 -0.27
CA LEU A 19 -0.32 -0.27 -1.38
C LEU A 19 -0.85 0.18 -2.74
N HIS A 20 -2.17 0.34 -2.89
CA HIS A 20 -2.79 0.90 -4.11
C HIS A 20 -2.26 2.29 -4.47
N LEU A 21 -2.00 3.13 -3.46
CA LEU A 21 -1.43 4.47 -3.67
C LEU A 21 0.07 4.43 -4.01
N LEU A 22 0.76 3.33 -3.73
CA LEU A 22 2.19 3.18 -4.02
C LEU A 22 2.46 2.47 -5.35
N ILE A 23 1.60 1.53 -5.76
CA ILE A 23 1.83 0.63 -6.89
C ILE A 23 1.03 1.09 -8.11
N HIS A 24 1.70 1.79 -9.05
CA HIS A 24 1.13 2.20 -10.34
C HIS A 24 1.74 1.43 -11.51
N HIS A 25 2.98 0.97 -11.34
CA HIS A 25 3.78 0.28 -12.33
C HIS A 25 4.49 -0.95 -11.73
N VAL A 26 4.95 -1.84 -12.60
CA VAL A 26 5.71 -3.06 -12.22
C VAL A 26 6.97 -2.70 -11.45
N ASP A 27 7.62 -1.58 -11.79
CA ASP A 27 8.86 -1.16 -11.12
C ASP A 27 8.62 -0.71 -9.67
N ASP A 28 7.42 -0.20 -9.34
CA ASP A 28 7.04 0.09 -7.96
C ASP A 28 7.01 -1.21 -7.14
N VAL A 29 6.46 -2.29 -7.70
CA VAL A 29 6.41 -3.61 -7.06
C VAL A 29 7.83 -4.12 -6.80
N LYS A 30 8.73 -4.02 -7.79
CA LYS A 30 10.13 -4.43 -7.64
C LYS A 30 10.83 -3.66 -6.53
N HIS A 31 10.66 -2.34 -6.50
CA HIS A 31 11.30 -1.48 -5.49
C HIS A 31 10.79 -1.80 -4.07
N LEU A 32 9.47 -1.97 -3.91
CA LEU A 32 8.89 -2.32 -2.61
C LEU A 32 9.32 -3.72 -2.14
N LYS A 33 9.44 -4.70 -3.06
CA LYS A 33 9.98 -6.02 -2.74
C LYS A 33 11.45 -5.96 -2.31
N GLU A 34 12.29 -5.24 -3.05
CA GLU A 34 13.72 -5.09 -2.75
C GLU A 34 13.95 -4.45 -1.36
N LYS A 35 13.06 -3.55 -0.94
CA LYS A 35 13.09 -2.92 0.38
C LYS A 35 12.35 -3.71 1.47
N PHE A 36 11.87 -4.92 1.16
CA PHE A 36 11.10 -5.77 2.08
C PHE A 36 9.83 -5.11 2.63
N ILE A 37 9.27 -4.14 1.89
CA ILE A 37 8.01 -3.47 2.25
C ILE A 37 6.81 -4.27 1.74
N LEU A 38 6.97 -4.95 0.60
CA LEU A 38 5.94 -5.77 -0.02
C LEU A 38 6.44 -7.21 -0.15
N GLU A 39 5.75 -8.12 0.52
CA GLU A 39 5.83 -9.56 0.28
C GLU A 39 4.50 -10.01 -0.33
N ASN A 40 4.56 -10.76 -1.43
CA ASN A 40 3.35 -11.26 -2.09
C ASN A 40 3.58 -12.69 -2.60
N SER A 41 2.50 -13.47 -2.66
CA SER A 41 2.50 -14.84 -3.18
C SER A 41 1.96 -14.93 -4.61
N LEU A 42 1.86 -13.80 -5.33
CA LEU A 42 1.44 -13.82 -6.72
C LEU A 42 2.59 -14.29 -7.62
N ARG A 43 2.22 -14.74 -8.82
CA ARG A 43 3.13 -15.44 -9.73
C ARG A 43 4.18 -14.53 -10.36
N SER A 44 3.87 -13.24 -10.56
CA SER A 44 4.83 -12.24 -11.06
C SER A 44 4.54 -10.83 -10.56
N GLU A 45 5.52 -9.93 -10.66
CA GLU A 45 5.39 -8.51 -10.34
C GLU A 45 4.35 -7.80 -11.22
N GLU A 46 4.18 -8.25 -12.47
CA GLU A 46 3.16 -7.73 -13.39
C GLU A 46 1.74 -8.04 -12.90
N ASP A 47 1.50 -9.27 -12.41
CA ASP A 47 0.21 -9.67 -11.86
C ASP A 47 -0.13 -8.81 -10.63
N VAL A 48 0.85 -8.51 -9.79
CA VAL A 48 0.70 -7.60 -8.63
C VAL A 48 0.37 -6.18 -9.10
N ALA A 49 1.15 -5.63 -10.03
CA ALA A 49 0.93 -4.29 -10.53
C ALA A 49 -0.45 -4.15 -11.18
N GLN A 50 -0.89 -5.16 -11.93
CA GLN A 50 -2.22 -5.17 -12.54
C GLN A 50 -3.33 -5.17 -11.48
N LEU A 51 -3.20 -5.99 -10.43
CA LEU A 51 -4.16 -6.03 -9.32
C LEU A 51 -4.37 -4.65 -8.69
N PHE A 52 -3.29 -3.91 -8.48
CA PHE A 52 -3.36 -2.58 -7.87
C PHE A 52 -3.65 -1.46 -8.87
N LYS A 53 -3.44 -1.66 -10.17
CA LYS A 53 -3.71 -0.65 -11.21
C LYS A 53 -5.20 -0.55 -11.58
N GLU A 54 -5.96 -1.63 -11.44
CA GLU A 54 -7.38 -1.62 -11.76
C GLU A 54 -8.14 -0.66 -10.83
N ARG A 55 -9.06 0.15 -11.39
CA ARG A 55 -9.81 1.24 -10.72
C ARG A 55 -10.85 0.74 -9.69
N GLY A 56 -10.58 -0.38 -9.02
CA GLY A 56 -11.58 -1.20 -8.34
C GLY A 56 -11.33 -1.42 -6.86
N ILE A 57 -10.44 -0.68 -6.20
CA ILE A 57 -10.30 -0.82 -4.75
C ILE A 57 -11.38 0.04 -4.06
N GLN A 58 -12.63 -0.43 -4.13
CA GLN A 58 -13.81 0.14 -3.43
C GLN A 58 -13.79 -0.14 -1.92
N PHE A 59 -12.61 -0.20 -1.30
CA PHE A 59 -12.53 -0.33 0.14
C PHE A 59 -12.61 1.05 0.78
N VAL A 60 -13.36 1.17 1.88
CA VAL A 60 -13.34 2.35 2.74
C VAL A 60 -12.12 2.21 3.66
N PRO A 61 -11.02 2.95 3.43
CA PRO A 61 -9.87 2.86 4.31
C PRO A 61 -10.17 3.53 5.65
N ASN A 62 -9.56 3.02 6.71
CA ASN A 62 -9.33 3.82 7.90
C ASN A 62 -8.09 4.68 7.66
N ASN A 63 -8.33 5.97 7.39
CA ASN A 63 -7.25 6.91 7.07
C ASN A 63 -6.29 7.17 8.24
N ASP A 64 -6.65 6.81 9.48
CA ASP A 64 -5.80 7.06 10.64
C ASP A 64 -4.62 6.08 10.75
N ILE A 65 -4.79 4.84 10.30
CA ILE A 65 -3.82 3.75 10.54
C ILE A 65 -2.47 4.04 9.89
N TYR A 66 -2.47 4.41 8.61
CA TYR A 66 -1.26 4.68 7.84
C TYR A 66 -0.96 6.17 7.66
N ARG A 67 -1.69 7.06 8.35
CA ARG A 67 -1.47 8.52 8.24
C ARG A 67 -0.03 8.91 8.55
N ILE A 68 0.50 8.45 9.69
CA ILE A 68 1.86 8.81 10.12
C ILE A 68 2.91 8.29 9.13
N VAL A 69 2.69 7.10 8.57
CA VAL A 69 3.60 6.51 7.57
C VAL A 69 3.60 7.34 6.29
N LYS A 70 2.41 7.74 5.78
CA LYS A 70 2.29 8.62 4.61
C LYS A 70 3.01 9.94 4.83
N THR A 71 2.78 10.61 5.96
CA THR A 71 3.45 11.87 6.29
C THR A 71 4.97 11.71 6.32
N LYS A 72 5.49 10.64 6.94
CA LYS A 72 6.95 10.39 6.97
C LYS A 72 7.54 10.15 5.58
N ILE A 73 6.82 9.47 4.69
CA ILE A 73 7.24 9.27 3.30
C ILE A 73 7.26 10.61 2.55
N GLU A 74 6.20 11.41 2.68
CA GLU A 74 6.11 12.74 2.07
C GLU A 74 7.23 13.66 2.56
N ASP A 75 7.49 13.70 3.86
CA ASP A 75 8.58 14.46 4.46
C ASP A 75 9.95 14.00 3.92
N HIS A 76 10.17 12.68 3.80
CA HIS A 76 11.42 12.15 3.26
C HIS A 76 11.64 12.55 1.79
N CYS A 77 10.60 12.45 0.96
CA CYS A 77 10.68 12.81 -0.45
C CYS A 77 10.89 14.31 -0.63
N THR A 78 10.16 15.14 0.11
CA THR A 78 10.26 16.60 0.01
C THR A 78 11.57 17.16 0.57
N THR A 79 12.18 16.52 1.56
CA THR A 79 13.50 16.90 2.09
C THR A 79 14.63 16.48 1.15
N LYS A 80 14.57 15.26 0.59
CA LYS A 80 15.54 14.81 -0.41
C LYS A 80 15.52 15.62 -1.69
N TRP A 81 14.37 16.13 -2.13
CA TRP A 81 14.30 17.00 -3.32
C TRP A 81 14.82 18.42 -3.10
N LYS A 82 15.02 18.83 -1.84
CA LYS A 82 15.61 20.13 -1.49
C LYS A 82 17.14 20.07 -1.32
N THR A 83 17.74 18.88 -1.40
CA THR A 83 19.17 18.65 -1.17
C THR A 83 19.83 18.18 -2.46
#